data_AF-A0A5B2W5I4-F1
#
_entry.id   AF-A0A5B2W5I4-F1
#
_cell.length_a   1.000
_cell.length_b   1.000
_cell.length_c   1.000
_cell.angle_alpha   90.00
_cell.angle_beta   90.00
_cell.angle_gamma   90.00
#
_symmetry.space_group_name_H-M   'P 1'
#
loop_
_entity.id
_entity.type
_entity.pdbx_description
1 polymer ?
#
loop_
_entity_poly.entity_id
_entity_poly.type
_entity_poly.pdbx_seq_one_letter_code
_entity_poly.pdbx_strand_id
1 'polypeptide(L)'
;MRRAQLRDLRLWDGTWTWCSGFRDGLPWWCWGSAPAGLVTLSQLREQRLRRRAGQDPFGLLVFRKHGCGEQVAELYRVDLAVAARTYTLAVAASVAAMCRAHRTCRRCRREFDRYLPTSTWTCWPCMQATGDFGEPAA
;
A
#
# COMPACT_ATOMS: atom_id res chain seq x y z
N MET A 1 23.89 14.55 -15.84
CA MET A 1 23.63 13.58 -14.76
C MET A 1 24.93 13.33 -14.03
N ARG A 2 25.08 13.72 -12.75
CA ARG A 2 26.28 13.32 -11.99
C ARG A 2 26.30 11.80 -11.97
N ARG A 3 27.39 11.18 -12.44
CA ARG A 3 27.67 9.77 -12.16
C ARG A 3 27.58 9.63 -10.66
N ALA A 4 26.53 8.97 -10.15
CA ALA A 4 26.46 8.64 -8.75
C ALA A 4 27.75 7.87 -8.42
N GLN A 5 28.53 8.37 -7.47
CA GLN A 5 29.69 7.63 -6.99
C GLN A 5 29.13 6.35 -6.36
N LEU A 6 29.29 5.25 -7.07
CA LEU A 6 28.95 3.94 -6.56
C LEU A 6 29.85 3.66 -5.36
N ARG A 7 29.25 3.19 -4.26
CA ARG A 7 29.98 2.78 -3.07
C ARG A 7 29.77 1.30 -2.84
N ASP A 8 30.86 0.61 -2.52
CA ASP A 8 30.81 -0.78 -2.11
C ASP A 8 30.11 -0.88 -0.75
N LEU A 9 29.13 -1.78 -0.67
CA LEU A 9 28.41 -2.12 0.54
C LEU A 9 28.38 -3.64 0.64
N ARG A 10 28.72 -4.18 1.81
CA ARG A 10 28.53 -5.59 2.11
C ARG A 10 27.15 -5.79 2.77
N LEU A 11 26.34 -6.65 2.17
CA LEU A 11 25.02 -7.02 2.68
C LEU A 11 25.14 -8.00 3.86
N TRP A 12 24.01 -8.26 4.53
CA TRP A 12 23.94 -9.13 5.70
C TRP A 12 24.24 -10.60 5.41
N ASP A 13 24.06 -11.03 4.16
CA ASP A 13 24.35 -12.38 3.65
C ASP A 13 25.82 -12.54 3.21
N GLY A 14 26.61 -11.46 3.32
CA GLY A 14 28.01 -11.43 2.90
C GLY A 14 28.22 -11.04 1.43
N THR A 15 27.15 -10.87 0.66
CA THR A 15 27.20 -10.45 -0.75
C THR A 15 27.64 -8.99 -0.85
N TRP A 16 28.53 -8.70 -1.80
CA TRP A 16 28.93 -7.32 -2.12
C TRP A 16 27.96 -6.72 -3.14
N THR A 17 27.56 -5.47 -2.90
CA THR A 17 26.72 -4.70 -3.80
C THR A 17 27.25 -3.27 -3.93
N TRP A 18 26.85 -2.59 -5.00
CA TRP A 18 27.06 -1.16 -5.15
C TRP A 18 25.80 -0.39 -4.79
N CYS A 19 25.90 0.59 -3.90
CA CYS A 19 24.85 1.57 -3.64
C CYS A 19 25.21 2.92 -4.28
N SER A 20 24.21 3.75 -4.56
CA SER A 20 24.39 5.07 -5.16
C SER A 20 24.82 6.15 -4.15
N GLY A 21 24.82 5.80 -2.86
CA GLY A 21 25.26 6.65 -1.75
C GLY A 21 24.50 6.31 -0.47
N PHE A 22 24.56 7.25 0.48
CA PHE A 22 23.83 7.16 1.75
C PHE A 22 22.93 8.39 1.92
N ARG A 23 21.72 8.19 2.43
CA ARG A 23 20.76 9.22 2.83
C ARG A 23 20.28 8.89 4.23
N ASP A 24 20.41 9.83 5.16
CA ASP A 24 20.03 9.66 6.56
C ASP A 24 20.63 8.39 7.21
N GLY A 25 21.89 8.07 6.86
CA GLY A 25 22.59 6.88 7.34
C GLY A 25 22.22 5.57 6.63
N LEU A 26 21.21 5.58 5.74
CA LEU A 26 20.77 4.40 4.99
C LEU A 26 21.37 4.37 3.58
N PRO A 27 21.85 3.21 3.10
CA PRO A 27 22.25 3.05 1.71
C PRO A 27 21.04 3.23 0.78
N TRP A 28 21.25 3.86 -0.37
CA TRP A 28 20.20 4.00 -1.37
C TRP A 28 20.61 3.52 -2.76
N TRP A 29 19.62 3.06 -3.51
CA TRP A 29 19.76 2.55 -4.87
C TRP A 29 18.83 3.29 -5.82
N CYS A 30 19.23 3.40 -7.08
CA CYS A 30 18.37 3.85 -8.16
C CYS A 30 17.34 2.78 -8.52
N TRP A 31 16.34 3.19 -9.30
CA TRP A 31 15.41 2.26 -9.93
C TRP A 31 16.13 1.12 -10.65
N GLY A 32 15.76 -0.12 -10.34
CA GLY A 32 16.32 -1.33 -10.98
C GLY A 32 17.71 -1.74 -10.51
N SER A 33 18.34 -1.02 -9.58
CA SER A 33 19.70 -1.36 -9.08
C SER A 33 19.72 -1.90 -7.65
N ALA A 34 18.56 -2.13 -7.03
CA ALA A 34 18.49 -2.73 -5.70
C ALA A 34 18.92 -4.22 -5.77
N PRO A 35 19.76 -4.69 -4.84
CA PRO A 35 20.22 -6.07 -4.83
C PRO A 35 19.09 -7.05 -4.48
N ALA A 36 19.30 -8.31 -4.85
CA ALA A 36 18.40 -9.39 -4.44
C ALA A 36 18.32 -9.48 -2.90
N GLY A 37 17.16 -9.89 -2.39
CA GLY A 37 16.89 -9.99 -0.95
C GLY A 37 16.39 -8.69 -0.31
N LEU A 38 16.51 -7.55 -0.99
CA LEU A 38 15.88 -6.29 -0.60
C LEU A 38 14.64 -6.03 -1.44
N VAL A 39 13.51 -5.78 -0.76
CA VAL A 39 12.20 -5.61 -1.39
C VAL A 39 11.43 -4.46 -0.75
N THR A 40 10.62 -3.79 -1.56
CA THR A 40 9.67 -2.78 -1.07
C THR A 40 8.49 -3.42 -0.33
N LEU A 41 7.76 -2.62 0.45
CA LEU A 41 6.53 -3.10 1.12
C LEU A 41 5.49 -3.65 0.13
N SER A 42 5.38 -3.08 -1.06
CA SER A 42 4.47 -3.57 -2.11
C SER A 42 4.89 -4.95 -2.61
N GLN A 43 6.17 -5.16 -2.87
CA GLN A 43 6.71 -6.45 -3.30
C GLN A 43 6.56 -7.53 -2.22
N LEU A 44 6.67 -7.19 -0.93
CA LEU A 44 6.34 -8.14 0.14
C LEU A 44 4.88 -8.58 0.09
N ARG A 45 3.94 -7.64 -0.12
CA ARG A 45 2.50 -7.93 -0.19
C ARG A 45 2.16 -8.83 -1.37
N GLU A 46 2.80 -8.63 -2.52
CA GLU A 46 2.65 -9.49 -3.70
C GLU A 46 3.04 -10.94 -3.40
N GLN A 47 4.06 -11.15 -2.56
CA GLN A 47 4.51 -12.46 -2.10
C GLN A 47 3.70 -13.02 -0.92
N ARG A 48 2.60 -12.38 -0.53
CA ARG A 48 1.82 -12.71 0.69
C ARG A 48 2.68 -12.71 1.96
N LEU A 49 3.69 -11.85 1.99
CA LEU A 49 4.52 -11.57 3.14
C LEU A 49 4.19 -10.19 3.70
N ARG A 50 4.64 -9.95 4.92
CA ARG A 50 4.63 -8.64 5.55
C ARG A 50 5.94 -8.44 6.31
N ARG A 51 6.30 -7.17 6.49
CA ARG A 51 7.41 -6.78 7.36
C ARG A 51 7.19 -7.31 8.79
N ARG A 52 8.25 -7.81 9.43
CA ARG A 52 8.21 -8.13 10.87
C ARG A 52 7.99 -6.85 11.68
N ALA A 53 7.23 -6.94 12.77
CA ALA A 53 7.10 -5.80 13.67
C ALA A 53 8.48 -5.37 14.21
N GLY A 54 8.76 -4.07 14.15
CA GLY A 54 10.04 -3.49 14.59
C GLY A 54 11.23 -3.71 13.64
N GLN A 55 11.01 -4.18 12.41
CA GLN A 55 12.10 -4.23 11.42
C GLN A 55 12.31 -2.85 10.79
N ASP A 56 13.45 -2.23 11.04
CA ASP A 56 13.82 -0.99 10.37
C ASP A 56 14.17 -1.22 8.89
N PRO A 57 13.96 -0.22 8.01
CA PRO A 57 14.37 -0.30 6.62
C PRO A 57 15.89 -0.48 6.54
N PHE A 58 16.35 -1.40 5.67
CA PHE A 58 17.77 -1.59 5.44
C PHE A 58 18.34 -0.50 4.53
N GLY A 59 17.52 0.02 3.62
CA GLY A 59 17.93 1.11 2.75
C GLY A 59 16.77 1.68 1.95
N LEU A 60 17.09 2.48 0.94
CA LEU A 60 16.12 3.27 0.19
C LEU A 60 16.23 3.01 -1.32
N LEU A 61 15.10 2.97 -2.00
CA LEU A 61 14.99 3.00 -3.45
C LEU A 61 14.55 4.41 -3.86
N VAL A 62 15.44 5.14 -4.52
CA VAL A 62 15.17 6.50 -4.98
C VAL A 62 14.95 6.47 -6.49
N PHE A 63 13.81 6.99 -6.92
CA PHE A 63 13.46 7.04 -8.33
C PHE A 63 12.66 8.29 -8.65
N ARG A 64 12.63 8.69 -9.92
CA ARG A 64 11.85 9.83 -10.36
C ARG A 64 10.61 9.34 -11.10
N LYS A 65 9.43 9.73 -10.62
CA LYS A 65 8.15 9.41 -11.25
C LYS A 65 7.68 10.62 -12.07
N HIS A 66 7.34 10.40 -13.33
CA HIS A 66 6.83 11.44 -14.21
C HIS A 66 5.59 12.12 -13.60
N GLY A 67 5.59 13.45 -13.55
CA GLY A 67 4.51 14.25 -12.94
C GLY A 67 4.49 14.30 -11.40
N CYS A 68 5.23 13.44 -10.69
CA CYS A 68 5.25 13.42 -9.21
C CYS A 68 6.61 13.80 -8.60
N GLY A 69 7.66 13.95 -9.42
CA GLY A 69 9.00 14.30 -8.93
C GLY A 69 9.78 13.09 -8.40
N GLU A 70 10.76 13.35 -7.52
CA GLU A 70 11.51 12.29 -6.85
C GLU A 70 10.62 11.58 -5.83
N GLN A 71 10.74 10.26 -5.79
CA GLN A 71 10.02 9.36 -4.91
C GLN A 71 11.04 8.48 -4.21
N VAL A 72 10.73 8.13 -2.96
CA VAL A 72 11.58 7.28 -2.13
C VAL A 72 10.71 6.13 -1.63
N ALA A 73 11.18 4.90 -1.83
CA ALA A 73 10.58 3.71 -1.25
C ALA A 73 11.57 3.04 -0.30
N GLU A 74 11.09 2.60 0.85
CA GLU A 74 11.89 1.85 1.81
C GLU A 74 12.12 0.41 1.32
N LEU A 75 13.34 -0.08 1.53
CA LEU A 75 13.75 -1.44 1.22
C LEU A 75 13.90 -2.25 2.51
N TYR A 76 13.25 -3.39 2.51
CA TYR A 76 13.21 -4.32 3.62
C TYR A 76 13.84 -5.65 3.23
N ARG A 77 14.42 -6.30 4.24
CA ARG A 77 14.98 -7.63 4.14
C ARG A 77 13.88 -8.68 4.04
N VAL A 78 13.90 -9.47 2.97
CA VAL A 78 12.92 -10.54 2.73
C VAL A 78 13.09 -11.71 3.70
N ASP A 79 14.31 -11.98 4.15
CA ASP A 79 14.63 -13.09 5.05
C ASP A 79 14.08 -12.90 6.48
N LEU A 80 13.82 -11.64 6.87
CA LEU A 80 13.16 -11.29 8.12
C LEU A 80 11.65 -11.14 7.97
N ALA A 81 11.11 -11.25 6.75
CA ALA A 81 9.68 -11.08 6.52
C ALA A 81 8.90 -12.23 7.17
N VAL A 82 7.68 -11.92 7.60
CA VAL A 82 6.76 -12.90 8.19
C VAL A 82 5.57 -13.08 7.27
N ALA A 83 4.90 -14.22 7.36
CA ALA A 83 3.68 -14.47 6.60
C ALA A 83 2.65 -13.35 6.83
N ALA A 84 2.00 -12.93 5.74
CA ALA A 84 0.86 -12.04 5.85
C ALA A 84 -0.24 -12.68 6.69
N ARG A 85 -1.04 -11.84 7.37
CA ARG A 85 -2.17 -12.33 8.17
C ARG A 85 -3.14 -13.05 7.25
N THR A 86 -3.49 -14.28 7.60
CA THR A 86 -4.52 -15.05 6.88
C THR A 86 -5.88 -14.40 7.07
N TYR A 87 -6.61 -14.26 5.97
CA TYR A 87 -7.99 -13.81 5.98
C TYR A 87 -8.87 -14.92 6.55
N THR A 88 -9.44 -14.72 7.74
CA THR A 88 -10.28 -15.73 8.38
C THR A 88 -11.73 -15.62 7.91
N LEU A 89 -12.51 -16.70 8.08
CA LEU A 89 -13.94 -16.69 7.76
C LEU A 89 -14.72 -15.63 8.54
N ALA A 90 -14.32 -15.34 9.79
CA ALA A 90 -14.92 -14.28 10.58
C ALA A 90 -14.68 -12.89 9.95
N VAL A 91 -13.45 -12.62 9.50
CA VAL A 91 -13.14 -11.37 8.78
C VAL A 91 -13.91 -11.31 7.46
N ALA A 92 -14.02 -12.43 6.75
CA ALA A 92 -14.82 -12.54 5.53
C ALA A 92 -16.28 -12.14 5.76
N ALA A 93 -16.89 -12.67 6.82
CA ALA A 93 -18.26 -12.35 7.20
C ALA A 93 -18.42 -10.87 7.60
N SER A 94 -17.47 -10.32 8.36
CA SER A 94 -17.48 -8.89 8.72
C SER A 94 -17.39 -7.97 7.51
N VAL A 95 -16.51 -8.28 6.55
CA VAL A 95 -16.39 -7.51 5.30
C VAL A 95 -17.66 -7.64 4.47
N ALA A 96 -18.23 -8.85 4.35
CA ALA A 96 -19.50 -9.04 3.64
C ALA A 96 -20.65 -8.26 4.29
N ALA A 97 -20.72 -8.21 5.62
CA ALA A 97 -21.70 -7.42 6.36
C ALA A 97 -21.51 -5.91 6.13
N MET A 98 -20.27 -5.42 6.14
CA MET A 98 -19.93 -4.03 5.79
C MET A 98 -20.37 -3.71 4.35
N CYS A 99 -20.01 -4.55 3.38
CA CYS A 99 -20.40 -4.36 1.99
C CYS A 99 -21.92 -4.38 1.81
N ARG A 100 -22.65 -5.24 2.53
CA ARG A 100 -24.12 -5.23 2.55
C ARG A 100 -24.66 -3.92 3.10
N ALA A 101 -24.14 -3.43 4.22
CA ALA A 101 -24.57 -2.16 4.82
C ALA A 101 -24.39 -1.00 3.83
N HIS A 102 -23.26 -0.98 3.10
CA HIS A 102 -23.00 0.05 2.09
C HIS A 102 -23.89 -0.03 0.85
N ARG A 103 -24.54 -1.18 0.63
CA ARG A 103 -25.43 -1.44 -0.50
C ARG A 103 -26.91 -1.43 -0.10
N THR A 104 -27.23 -1.21 1.19
CA THR A 104 -28.60 -1.26 1.70
C THR A 104 -29.13 0.14 1.94
N CYS A 105 -30.23 0.49 1.28
CA CYS A 105 -30.83 1.82 1.42
C CYS A 105 -31.39 2.02 2.83
N ARG A 106 -30.99 3.10 3.52
CA ARG A 106 -31.48 3.39 4.89
C ARG A 106 -32.97 3.73 4.95
N ARG A 107 -33.59 4.12 3.84
CA ARG A 107 -35.03 4.40 3.76
C ARG A 107 -35.87 3.16 3.42
N CYS A 108 -35.66 2.57 2.25
CA CYS A 108 -36.49 1.45 1.78
C CYS A 108 -35.95 0.05 2.15
N ARG A 109 -34.77 -0.04 2.77
CA ARG A 109 -34.11 -1.28 3.20
C ARG A 109 -33.81 -2.30 2.09
N ARG A 110 -33.94 -1.92 0.82
CA ARG A 110 -33.55 -2.75 -0.33
C ARG A 110 -32.03 -2.80 -0.47
N GLU A 111 -31.47 -4.00 -0.67
CA GLU A 111 -30.07 -4.23 -1.04
C GLU A 111 -29.89 -4.04 -2.56
N PHE A 112 -28.80 -3.40 -2.95
CA PHE A 112 -28.39 -3.15 -4.34
C PHE A 112 -27.08 -3.88 -4.67
N ASP A 113 -26.77 -4.02 -5.95
CA ASP A 113 -25.50 -4.58 -6.43
C ASP A 113 -24.33 -3.58 -6.31
N ARG A 114 -24.65 -2.29 -6.37
CA ARG A 114 -23.74 -1.14 -6.27
C ARG A 114 -23.76 -0.48 -4.90
N TYR A 115 -22.64 0.15 -4.52
CA TYR A 115 -22.58 1.00 -3.34
C TYR A 115 -23.47 2.23 -3.48
N LEU A 116 -24.14 2.57 -2.39
CA LEU A 116 -24.92 3.79 -2.29
C LEU A 116 -24.00 4.99 -2.00
N PRO A 117 -24.41 6.22 -2.35
CA PRO A 117 -23.67 7.42 -2.02
C PRO A 117 -23.44 7.53 -0.51
N THR A 118 -22.22 7.88 -0.10
CA THR A 118 -21.86 7.98 1.33
C THR A 118 -22.47 9.20 2.02
N SER A 119 -22.85 10.23 1.26
CA SER A 119 -23.53 11.43 1.77
C SER A 119 -24.93 11.14 2.28
N THR A 120 -25.70 10.31 1.57
CA THR A 120 -27.12 10.05 1.88
C THR A 120 -27.41 8.61 2.33
N TRP A 121 -26.54 7.65 2.02
CA TRP A 121 -26.77 6.21 2.20
C TRP A 121 -28.15 5.73 1.68
N THR A 122 -28.62 6.38 0.63
CA THR A 122 -29.99 6.25 0.13
C THR A 122 -29.97 5.95 -1.37
N CYS A 123 -30.90 5.10 -1.84
CA CYS A 123 -30.99 4.79 -3.26
C CYS A 123 -31.57 5.96 -4.06
N TRP A 124 -31.28 5.96 -5.37
CA TRP A 124 -31.73 7.03 -6.27
C TRP A 124 -33.25 7.29 -6.23
N PRO A 125 -34.13 6.27 -6.27
CA PRO A 125 -35.57 6.50 -6.13
C PRO A 125 -35.97 7.18 -4.82
N CYS A 126 -35.34 6.82 -3.70
CA CYS A 126 -35.63 7.42 -2.41
C CYS A 126 -35.09 8.85 -2.31
N MET A 127 -33.94 9.16 -2.92
CA MET A 127 -33.45 10.54 -3.02
C MET A 127 -34.40 11.39 -3.84
N GLN A 128 -34.84 10.91 -5.00
CA GLN A 128 -35.82 11.60 -5.84
C GLN A 128 -37.16 11.85 -5.13
N ALA A 129 -37.67 10.86 -4.39
CA ALA A 129 -38.93 11.00 -3.66
C ALA A 129 -38.83 11.98 -2.48
N THR A 130 -37.65 12.15 -1.90
CA THR A 130 -37.44 13.01 -0.73
C THR A 130 -36.99 14.42 -1.12
N GLY A 131 -36.31 14.58 -2.27
CA GLY A 131 -35.57 15.79 -2.61
C GLY A 131 -34.24 15.93 -1.86
N ASP A 132 -33.83 14.90 -1.11
CA ASP A 132 -32.57 14.86 -0.37
C ASP A 132 -31.49 14.17 -1.20
N PHE A 133 -30.61 14.98 -1.79
CA PHE A 133 -29.46 14.52 -2.59
C PHE A 133 -28.14 14.54 -1.80
N GLY A 134 -28.20 14.91 -0.51
CA GLY A 134 -27.04 15.14 0.33
C GLY A 134 -26.30 16.43 0.01
N GLU A 135 -25.47 16.88 0.94
CA GLU A 135 -24.57 18.00 0.73
C GLU A 135 -23.35 17.57 -0.11
N PRO A 136 -22.81 18.45 -0.96
CA PRO A 136 -21.55 18.19 -1.64
C PRO A 136 -20.44 17.98 -0.60
N ALA A 137 -19.55 17.02 -0.86
CA ALA A 137 -18.37 16.85 -0.02
C ALA A 137 -17.53 18.14 -0.08
N ALA A 138 -17.28 18.73 1.11
CA ALA A 138 -16.39 19.88 1.26
C ALA A 138 -14.94 19.55 0.90
#